data_AF-A0A1F1SKR4-F1
#
_entry.id   AF-A0A1F1SKR4-F1
#
_cell.length_a   1.000
_cell.length_b   1.000
_cell.length_c   1.000
_cell.angle_alpha   90.00
_cell.angle_beta   90.00
_cell.angle_gamma   90.00
#
_symmetry.space_group_name_H-M   'P 1'
#
loop_
_entity.id
_entity.type
_entity.pdbx_description
1 polymer ?
#
loop_
_entity_poly.entity_id
_entity_poly.type
_entity_poly.pdbx_seq_one_letter_code
_entity_poly.pdbx_strand_id
1 'polypeptide(L)'
;MKFLKTIPLLLSLAVATAQAADVNPHPQSFGTWHDADGGNFVINKNGFKEFAHVSAECGQKSKGYVHESSWISGKELAKSIRESIEIEDSDNKAYGSEMNAVLKTIRPNKKYLRIDVALSCSDGVESFIQLDKNNALRSTTAPDEFFRRAKRVK
;
A
#
# COMPACT_ATOMS: atom_id res chain seq x y z
N MET A 1 51.95 -22.66 -44.94
CA MET A 1 51.45 -22.63 -43.54
C MET A 1 51.62 -21.22 -42.98
N LYS A 2 50.54 -20.42 -42.89
CA LYS A 2 50.41 -19.27 -41.98
C LYS A 2 48.93 -19.15 -41.57
N PHE A 3 48.75 -18.84 -40.30
CA PHE A 3 47.62 -19.15 -39.43
C PHE A 3 46.55 -18.03 -39.35
N LEU A 4 45.31 -18.44 -39.03
CA LEU A 4 44.34 -17.84 -38.07
C LEU A 4 43.73 -16.46 -38.45
N LYS A 5 42.46 -16.12 -38.17
CA LYS A 5 41.60 -16.42 -37.02
C LYS A 5 40.12 -16.38 -37.41
N THR A 6 39.39 -17.44 -37.09
CA THR A 6 37.93 -17.46 -36.96
C THR A 6 37.55 -16.58 -35.78
N ILE A 7 36.70 -15.56 -36.00
CA ILE A 7 36.15 -14.71 -34.92
C ILE A 7 34.91 -15.41 -34.36
N PRO A 8 34.89 -15.84 -33.09
CA PRO A 8 33.65 -16.29 -32.49
C PRO A 8 32.82 -15.06 -32.11
N LEU A 9 31.61 -15.00 -32.66
CA LEU A 9 30.58 -14.04 -32.30
C LEU A 9 30.12 -14.36 -30.87
N LEU A 10 30.75 -13.74 -29.87
CA LEU A 10 30.29 -13.79 -28.48
C LEU A 10 29.02 -12.95 -28.37
N LEU A 11 27.86 -13.58 -28.57
CA LEU A 11 26.59 -13.07 -28.05
C LEU A 11 26.67 -13.12 -26.53
N SER A 12 27.09 -12.01 -25.92
CA SER A 12 26.84 -11.77 -24.50
C SER A 12 25.33 -11.60 -24.31
N LEU A 13 24.64 -12.70 -23.98
CA LEU A 13 23.33 -12.63 -23.33
C LEU A 13 23.55 -11.94 -21.98
N ALA A 14 23.29 -10.64 -21.93
CA ALA A 14 23.04 -9.98 -20.67
C ALA A 14 21.81 -10.67 -20.07
N VAL A 15 22.04 -11.56 -19.12
CA VAL A 15 20.98 -12.12 -18.28
C VAL A 15 20.50 -10.94 -17.45
N ALA A 16 19.47 -10.25 -17.94
CA ALA A 16 18.72 -9.30 -17.14
C ALA A 16 18.12 -10.11 -16.00
N THR A 17 18.77 -10.10 -14.83
CA THR A 17 18.12 -10.50 -13.60
C THR A 17 16.95 -9.54 -13.46
N ALA A 18 15.75 -9.99 -13.81
CA ALA A 18 14.51 -9.32 -13.46
C ALA A 18 14.42 -9.38 -11.94
N GLN A 19 15.12 -8.47 -11.26
CA GLN A 19 14.85 -8.18 -9.87
C GLN A 19 13.41 -7.69 -9.86
N ALA A 20 12.55 -8.39 -9.14
CA ALA A 20 11.18 -7.91 -8.92
C ALA A 20 11.29 -6.46 -8.43
N ALA A 21 10.66 -5.54 -9.15
CA ALA A 21 10.67 -4.14 -8.77
C ALA A 21 10.10 -4.01 -7.35
N ASP A 22 10.68 -3.13 -6.54
CA ASP A 22 10.12 -2.81 -5.24
C ASP A 22 8.67 -2.32 -5.43
N VAL A 23 7.74 -2.94 -4.70
CA VAL A 23 6.30 -2.57 -4.72
C VAL A 23 6.11 -1.12 -4.25
N ASN A 24 6.94 -0.69 -3.29
CA ASN A 24 6.87 0.61 -2.67
C ASN A 24 8.21 1.35 -2.85
N PRO A 25 8.34 2.20 -3.87
CA PRO A 25 9.55 2.97 -4.13
C PRO A 25 9.67 4.22 -3.23
N HIS A 26 8.84 4.36 -2.19
CA HIS A 26 8.72 5.57 -1.39
C HIS A 26 9.26 5.37 0.04
N PRO A 27 10.57 5.56 0.28
CA PRO A 27 11.22 5.27 1.56
C PRO A 27 10.70 6.13 2.71
N GLN A 28 10.11 7.29 2.44
CA GLN A 28 9.48 8.13 3.47
C GLN A 28 8.28 7.45 4.15
N SER A 29 7.70 6.43 3.53
CA SER A 29 6.62 5.62 4.12
C SER A 29 7.13 4.51 5.03
N PHE A 30 8.42 4.13 4.90
CA PHE A 30 8.96 2.97 5.58
C PHE A 30 8.99 3.18 7.08
N GLY A 31 8.74 2.11 7.84
CA GLY A 31 8.81 2.11 9.29
C GLY A 31 7.66 1.35 9.92
N THR A 32 7.65 1.36 11.25
CA THR A 32 6.59 0.78 12.06
C THR A 32 5.52 1.83 12.35
N TRP A 33 4.28 1.45 12.17
CA TRP A 33 3.10 2.26 12.39
C TRP A 33 2.18 1.57 13.40
N HIS A 34 1.67 2.34 14.34
CA HIS A 34 0.70 1.91 15.34
C HIS A 34 -0.70 2.20 14.82
N ASP A 35 -1.54 1.17 14.75
CA ASP A 35 -2.95 1.24 14.35
C ASP A 35 -3.82 1.68 15.52
N ALA A 36 -4.81 2.53 15.29
CA ALA A 36 -5.72 3.02 16.32
C ALA A 36 -6.51 1.89 16.98
N ASP A 37 -6.83 0.84 16.23
CA ASP A 37 -7.57 -0.33 16.73
C ASP A 37 -6.65 -1.34 17.45
N GLY A 38 -5.35 -1.06 17.51
CA GLY A 38 -4.36 -1.83 18.23
C GLY A 38 -3.35 -2.54 17.34
N GLY A 39 -2.18 -2.81 17.91
CA GLY A 39 -1.09 -3.48 17.22
C GLY A 39 -0.20 -2.54 16.41
N ASN A 40 0.83 -3.13 15.81
CA ASN A 40 1.79 -2.43 14.96
C ASN A 40 1.89 -3.16 13.63
N PHE A 41 1.96 -2.42 12.54
CA PHE A 41 2.27 -2.94 11.21
C PHE A 41 3.52 -2.25 10.66
N VAL A 42 4.17 -2.88 9.69
CA VAL A 42 5.42 -2.37 9.10
C VAL A 42 5.24 -2.12 7.62
N ILE A 43 5.56 -0.90 7.18
CA ILE A 43 5.69 -0.57 5.77
C ILE A 43 7.17 -0.62 5.40
N ASN A 44 7.51 -1.28 4.29
CA ASN A 44 8.85 -1.34 3.72
C ASN A 44 8.77 -1.29 2.18
N LYS A 45 9.88 -1.61 1.51
CA LYS A 45 10.00 -1.63 0.04
C LYS A 45 9.02 -2.58 -0.67
N ASN A 46 8.45 -3.54 0.04
CA ASN A 46 7.44 -4.49 -0.46
C ASN A 46 6.00 -4.06 -0.12
N GLY A 47 5.80 -2.86 0.44
CA GLY A 47 4.51 -2.41 0.97
C GLY A 47 4.35 -2.87 2.42
N PHE A 48 3.25 -3.57 2.72
CA PHE A 48 3.03 -4.16 4.04
C PHE A 48 3.94 -5.38 4.25
N LYS A 49 4.80 -5.34 5.27
CA LYS A 49 5.73 -6.44 5.59
C LYS A 49 5.00 -7.74 5.92
N GLU A 50 3.88 -7.66 6.63
CA GLU A 50 3.08 -8.83 7.03
C GLU A 50 2.49 -9.59 5.84
N PHE A 51 2.31 -8.91 4.71
CA PHE A 51 1.81 -9.49 3.47
C PHE A 51 2.89 -9.71 2.40
N ALA A 52 4.16 -9.39 2.69
CA ALA A 52 5.26 -9.55 1.72
C ALA A 52 5.64 -11.03 1.45
N HIS A 53 5.22 -11.94 2.33
CA HIS A 53 5.49 -13.37 2.24
C HIS A 53 4.20 -14.17 2.45
N VAL A 54 3.24 -13.99 1.55
CA VAL A 54 1.97 -14.73 1.58
C VAL A 54 2.21 -16.22 1.35
N SER A 55 1.36 -17.06 1.94
CA SER A 55 1.40 -18.51 1.72
C SER A 55 1.28 -18.83 0.22
N ALA A 56 1.87 -19.96 -0.20
CA ALA A 56 1.86 -20.40 -1.58
C ALA A 56 0.44 -20.57 -2.15
N GLU A 57 -0.55 -20.84 -1.29
CA GLU A 57 -1.97 -20.96 -1.63
C GLU A 57 -2.57 -19.64 -2.11
N CYS A 58 -2.14 -18.51 -1.54
CA CYS A 58 -2.56 -17.17 -1.95
C CYS A 58 -1.70 -16.60 -3.10
N GLY A 59 -0.52 -17.19 -3.36
CA GLY A 59 0.44 -16.75 -4.37
C GLY A 59 0.23 -17.36 -5.77
N GLN A 60 -0.81 -18.16 -5.99
CA GLN A 60 -1.10 -18.74 -7.31
C GLN A 60 -1.54 -17.63 -8.28
N LYS A 61 -0.63 -17.27 -9.20
CA LYS A 61 -0.62 -16.13 -10.14
C LYS A 61 -1.90 -15.84 -10.97
N SER A 62 -2.93 -16.66 -10.90
CA SER A 62 -4.20 -16.50 -11.62
C SER A 62 -5.38 -16.10 -10.73
N LYS A 63 -5.17 -15.91 -9.42
CA LYS A 63 -6.21 -15.48 -8.48
C LYS A 63 -5.75 -14.17 -7.81
N GLY A 64 -6.59 -13.13 -7.88
CA GLY A 64 -6.25 -11.73 -7.64
C GLY A 64 -5.36 -11.47 -6.42
N TYR A 65 -4.09 -11.14 -6.69
CA TYR A 65 -3.11 -10.68 -5.71
C TYR A 65 -2.68 -9.27 -6.15
N VAL A 66 -2.94 -8.27 -5.31
CA VAL A 66 -2.59 -6.87 -5.56
C VAL A 66 -1.60 -6.43 -4.51
N HIS A 67 -0.44 -5.94 -4.94
CA HIS A 67 0.52 -5.22 -4.12
C HIS A 67 0.93 -4.00 -4.94
N GLU A 68 0.32 -2.87 -4.66
CA GLU A 68 0.43 -1.67 -5.48
C GLU A 68 0.77 -0.44 -4.65
N SER A 69 1.59 0.45 -5.21
CA SER A 69 1.82 1.78 -4.70
C SER A 69 1.28 2.80 -5.71
N SER A 70 0.34 3.62 -5.28
CA SER A 70 -0.36 4.61 -6.10
C SER A 70 -0.47 5.96 -5.40
N TRP A 71 -1.14 6.92 -6.04
CA TRP A 71 -1.38 8.25 -5.48
C TRP A 71 -2.86 8.60 -5.54
N ILE A 72 -3.48 8.84 -4.39
CA ILE A 72 -4.86 9.32 -4.28
C ILE A 72 -4.88 10.84 -4.14
N SER A 73 -5.78 11.53 -4.83
CA SER A 73 -5.93 12.97 -4.64
C SER A 73 -6.62 13.27 -3.30
N GLY A 74 -6.32 14.43 -2.71
CA GLY A 74 -6.97 14.85 -1.47
C GLY A 74 -8.49 15.05 -1.62
N LYS A 75 -8.97 15.36 -2.83
CA LYS A 75 -10.41 15.42 -3.14
C LYS A 75 -11.05 14.03 -3.07
N GLU A 76 -10.45 13.04 -3.73
CA GLU A 76 -10.92 11.65 -3.70
C GLU A 76 -10.84 11.07 -2.29
N LEU A 77 -9.71 11.24 -1.60
CA LEU A 77 -9.56 10.77 -0.21
C LEU A 77 -10.61 11.39 0.72
N ALA A 78 -10.85 12.71 0.61
CA ALA A 78 -11.88 13.36 1.41
C ALA A 78 -13.31 12.91 1.02
N LYS A 79 -13.53 12.45 -0.21
CA LYS A 79 -14.80 11.86 -0.64
C LYS A 79 -14.98 10.50 0.04
N SER A 80 -14.01 9.61 -0.08
CA SER A 80 -14.03 8.27 0.54
C SER A 80 -14.21 8.34 2.06
N ILE A 81 -13.53 9.27 2.74
CA ILE A 81 -13.71 9.43 4.19
C ILE A 81 -15.14 9.89 4.52
N ARG A 82 -15.75 10.81 3.76
CA ARG A 82 -17.14 11.22 4.00
C ARG A 82 -18.11 10.07 3.77
N GLU A 83 -17.93 9.32 2.69
CA GLU A 83 -18.74 8.13 2.40
C GLU A 83 -18.65 7.11 3.53
N SER A 84 -17.44 6.86 4.05
CA SER A 84 -17.26 5.96 5.20
C SER A 84 -17.96 6.45 6.47
N ILE A 85 -18.03 7.78 6.70
CA ILE A 85 -18.77 8.36 7.82
C ILE A 85 -20.25 8.13 7.61
N GLU A 86 -20.78 8.42 6.42
CA GLU A 86 -22.20 8.25 6.09
C GLU A 86 -22.69 6.81 6.24
N ILE A 87 -21.84 5.83 5.92
CA ILE A 87 -22.14 4.40 6.07
C ILE A 87 -22.16 4.00 7.55
N GLU A 88 -21.23 4.51 8.36
CA GLU A 88 -21.09 4.17 9.79
C GLU A 88 -22.04 4.99 10.72
N ASP A 89 -22.60 6.11 10.24
CA ASP A 89 -23.26 7.17 11.04
C ASP A 89 -24.46 6.68 11.89
N SER A 90 -25.02 5.50 11.61
CA SER A 90 -26.10 4.95 12.43
C SER A 90 -25.63 4.44 13.80
N ASP A 91 -24.41 3.91 13.93
CA ASP A 91 -24.05 3.06 15.06
C ASP A 91 -22.76 3.48 15.81
N ASN A 92 -21.91 4.35 15.23
CA ASN A 92 -20.62 4.69 15.83
C ASN A 92 -20.25 6.18 15.74
N LYS A 93 -20.83 6.98 16.65
CA LYS A 93 -20.53 8.43 16.76
C LYS A 93 -19.05 8.74 17.00
N ALA A 94 -18.30 7.82 17.61
CA ALA A 94 -16.87 8.00 17.84
C ALA A 94 -16.08 7.99 16.53
N TYR A 95 -16.41 7.06 15.63
CA TYR A 95 -15.84 6.99 14.29
C TYR A 95 -16.08 8.29 13.50
N GLY A 96 -17.34 8.74 13.43
CA GLY A 96 -17.69 9.98 12.73
C GLY A 96 -16.92 11.19 13.26
N SER A 97 -16.80 11.34 14.58
CA SER A 97 -16.00 12.41 15.19
C SER A 97 -14.52 12.33 14.82
N GLU A 98 -13.94 11.12 14.85
CA GLU A 98 -12.54 10.90 14.50
C GLU A 98 -12.27 11.23 13.04
N MET A 99 -13.07 10.70 12.12
CA MET A 99 -12.90 10.92 10.69
C MET A 99 -13.19 12.37 10.28
N ASN A 100 -14.11 13.05 10.96
CA ASN A 100 -14.28 14.50 10.80
C ASN A 100 -13.04 15.29 11.23
N ALA A 101 -12.30 14.85 12.25
CA ALA A 101 -11.03 15.47 12.61
C ALA A 101 -9.96 15.21 11.55
N VAL A 102 -9.90 14.00 10.97
CA VAL A 102 -9.01 13.67 9.85
C VAL A 102 -9.32 14.54 8.63
N LEU A 103 -10.59 14.71 8.25
CA LEU A 103 -11.01 15.52 7.10
C LEU A 103 -10.46 16.95 7.15
N LYS A 104 -10.38 17.56 8.34
CA LYS A 104 -9.82 18.91 8.54
C LYS A 104 -8.33 19.01 8.18
N THR A 105 -7.62 17.88 8.15
CA THR A 105 -6.19 17.80 7.82
C THR A 105 -5.94 17.49 6.34
N ILE A 106 -6.96 17.00 5.62
CA ILE A 106 -6.84 16.65 4.20
C ILE A 106 -6.85 17.91 3.35
N ARG A 107 -5.83 18.06 2.51
CA ARG A 107 -5.67 19.18 1.59
C ARG A 107 -6.19 18.76 0.20
N PRO A 108 -7.24 19.38 -0.34
CA PRO A 108 -7.86 18.96 -1.60
C PRO A 108 -6.89 18.89 -2.79
N ASN A 109 -5.90 19.80 -2.84
CA ASN A 109 -4.95 19.91 -3.95
C ASN A 109 -3.66 19.11 -3.73
N LYS A 110 -3.56 18.31 -2.65
CA LYS A 110 -2.41 17.44 -2.36
C LYS A 110 -2.69 16.03 -2.85
N LYS A 111 -1.66 15.31 -3.31
CA LYS A 111 -1.72 13.85 -3.49
C LYS A 111 -1.12 13.15 -2.29
N TYR A 112 -1.68 12.00 -1.93
CA TYR A 112 -1.27 11.17 -0.81
C TYR A 112 -0.82 9.82 -1.35
N LEU A 113 0.30 9.33 -0.83
CA LEU A 113 0.79 8.00 -1.17
C LEU A 113 -0.20 6.98 -0.61
N ARG A 114 -0.66 6.08 -1.46
CA ARG A 114 -1.52 4.94 -1.13
C ARG A 114 -0.76 3.66 -1.45
N ILE A 115 -0.76 2.70 -0.52
CA ILE A 115 -0.20 1.37 -0.71
C ILE A 115 -1.34 0.40 -0.46
N ASP A 116 -1.66 -0.41 -1.47
CA ASP A 116 -2.76 -1.37 -1.43
C ASP A 116 -2.23 -2.79 -1.44
N VAL A 117 -2.87 -3.62 -0.61
CA VAL A 117 -2.66 -5.06 -0.57
C VAL A 117 -4.00 -5.77 -0.63
N ALA A 118 -4.17 -6.62 -1.62
CA ALA A 118 -5.29 -7.56 -1.71
C ALA A 118 -4.73 -8.97 -1.90
N LEU A 119 -5.26 -9.92 -1.14
CA LEU A 119 -4.88 -11.33 -1.24
C LEU A 119 -6.05 -12.13 -1.77
N SER A 120 -5.80 -13.09 -2.66
CA SER A 120 -6.85 -13.97 -3.18
C SER A 120 -7.50 -14.87 -2.12
N CYS A 121 -6.90 -14.93 -0.93
CA CYS A 121 -7.34 -15.71 0.22
C CYS A 121 -7.85 -14.83 1.38
N SER A 122 -7.93 -13.52 1.17
CA SER A 122 -8.47 -12.57 2.13
C SER A 122 -9.65 -11.85 1.51
N ASP A 123 -10.65 -11.55 2.34
CA ASP A 123 -11.79 -10.75 1.91
C ASP A 123 -11.40 -9.27 2.02
N GLY A 124 -11.11 -8.65 0.88
CA GLY A 124 -10.93 -7.21 0.76
C GLY A 124 -9.54 -6.71 0.43
N VAL A 125 -9.40 -5.39 0.50
CA VAL A 125 -8.16 -4.65 0.26
C VAL A 125 -7.74 -3.93 1.52
N GLU A 126 -6.54 -4.20 2.01
CA GLU A 126 -5.87 -3.42 3.03
C GLU A 126 -5.12 -2.26 2.38
N SER A 127 -5.39 -1.04 2.84
CA SER A 127 -4.74 0.16 2.29
C SER A 127 -3.99 0.91 3.38
N PHE A 128 -2.85 1.49 3.03
CA PHE A 128 -2.11 2.45 3.84
C PHE A 128 -2.01 3.77 3.08
N ILE A 129 -2.41 4.87 3.72
CA ILE A 129 -2.40 6.21 3.13
C ILE A 129 -1.57 7.14 4.00
N GLN A 130 -0.41 7.57 3.52
CA GLN A 130 0.47 8.45 4.29
C GLN A 130 0.00 9.91 4.24
N LEU A 131 -0.50 10.44 5.36
CA LEU A 131 -0.96 11.83 5.45
C LEU A 131 0.21 12.81 5.59
N ASP A 132 1.16 12.48 6.46
CA ASP A 132 2.40 13.21 6.69
C ASP A 132 3.53 12.30 7.23
N LYS A 133 4.59 12.88 7.81
CA LYS A 133 5.71 12.10 8.34
C LYS A 133 5.31 11.17 9.48
N ASN A 134 4.33 11.52 10.30
CA ASN A 134 3.95 10.83 11.53
C ASN A 134 2.52 10.29 11.53
N ASN A 135 1.67 10.76 10.62
CA ASN A 135 0.27 10.36 10.54
C ASN A 135 -0.01 9.67 9.21
N ALA A 136 -0.82 8.62 9.28
CA ALA A 136 -1.34 7.88 8.16
C ALA A 136 -2.78 7.43 8.45
N LEU A 137 -3.44 6.90 7.43
CA LEU A 137 -4.65 6.12 7.57
C LEU A 137 -4.34 4.68 7.16
N ARG A 138 -4.92 3.73 7.87
CA ARG A 138 -5.12 2.37 7.38
C ARG A 138 -6.59 2.22 7.02
N SER A 139 -6.91 1.45 5.99
CA SER A 139 -8.30 1.08 5.71
C SER A 139 -8.40 -0.37 5.28
N THR A 140 -9.58 -0.95 5.51
CA THR A 140 -10.00 -2.22 4.93
C THR A 140 -11.21 -1.94 4.05
N THR A 141 -11.19 -2.42 2.81
CA THR A 141 -12.31 -2.31 1.87
C THR A 141 -12.95 -3.68 1.64
N ALA A 142 -14.16 -3.90 2.19
CA ALA A 142 -14.92 -5.15 2.01
C ALA A 142 -16.41 -5.05 2.46
N PRO A 143 -17.37 -4.69 1.59
CA PRO A 143 -17.25 -4.00 0.31
C PRO A 143 -17.01 -2.49 0.46
N ASP A 144 -17.39 -1.93 1.61
CA ASP A 144 -17.22 -0.54 1.97
C ASP A 144 -15.82 -0.30 2.56
N GLU A 145 -15.32 0.93 2.46
CA GLU A 145 -14.02 1.32 2.98
C GLU A 145 -14.17 2.06 4.31
N PHE A 146 -13.57 1.50 5.38
CA PHE A 146 -13.50 2.16 6.68
C PHE A 146 -12.06 2.51 7.05
N PHE A 147 -11.87 3.70 7.60
CA PHE A 147 -10.54 4.25 7.89
C PHE A 147 -10.22 4.21 9.38
N ARG A 148 -8.95 3.94 9.68
CA ARG A 148 -8.38 3.99 11.03
C ARG A 148 -7.14 4.85 11.00
N ARG A 149 -6.93 5.66 12.04
CA ARG A 149 -5.69 6.43 12.14
C ARG A 149 -4.52 5.50 12.42
N ALA A 150 -3.42 5.74 11.75
CA ALA A 150 -2.14 5.12 12.05
C ALA A 150 -1.11 6.19 12.41
N LYS A 151 -0.29 5.93 13.43
CA LYS A 151 0.78 6.83 13.88
C LYS A 151 2.13 6.16 13.78
N ARG A 152 3.13 6.89 13.29
CA ARG A 152 4.50 6.37 13.25
C ARG A 152 5.00 6.08 14.66
N VAL A 153 5.54 4.88 14.86
CA VAL A 153 6.27 4.51 16.09
C VAL A 153 7.66 5.15 16.00
N LYS A 154 8.05 5.86 17.07
CA LYS A 154 9.36 6.52 17.17
C LYS A 154 10.46 5.54 17.54
#